data_AF-A0A7C6XGT6-F1
#
_entry.id   AF-A0A7C6XGT6-F1
#
_cell.length_a   1.000
_cell.length_b   1.000
_cell.length_c   1.000
_cell.angle_alpha   90.00
_cell.angle_beta   90.00
_cell.angle_gamma   90.00
#
_symmetry.space_group_name_H-M   'P 1'
#
loop_
_entity.id
_entity.type
_entity.pdbx_description
1 polymer ?
#
loop_
_entity_poly.entity_id
_entity_poly.type
_entity_poly.pdbx_seq_one_letter_code
_entity_poly.pdbx_strand_id
1 'polypeptide(L)'
;MTGCVQHMGMLRFDAFDDIGGHLSFALALLDDAGNGIVLSSLHGRQETRMYAKPIREGKPEVPLTVEEVQALRQAGFEAVPSRLVRSDR
;
A
#
# COMPACT_ATOMS: atom_id res chain seq x y z
N MET A 1 -20.81 1.74 -11.47
CA MET A 1 -20.78 0.56 -10.58
C MET A 1 -20.20 1.01 -9.24
N THR A 2 -21.03 1.25 -8.24
CA THR A 2 -20.56 1.72 -6.92
C THR A 2 -20.03 0.53 -6.13
N GLY A 3 -18.80 0.63 -5.60
CA GLY A 3 -18.18 -0.43 -4.79
C GLY A 3 -17.43 -1.54 -5.55
N CYS A 4 -17.38 -1.51 -6.88
CA CYS A 4 -16.51 -2.39 -7.66
C CYS A 4 -15.09 -1.81 -7.74
N VAL A 5 -14.07 -2.62 -7.45
CA VAL A 5 -12.67 -2.26 -7.69
C VAL A 5 -12.45 -2.06 -9.18
N GLN A 6 -11.96 -0.88 -9.54
CA GLN A 6 -11.73 -0.45 -10.92
C GLN A 6 -10.32 0.09 -11.12
N HIS A 7 -9.67 0.51 -10.04
CA HIS A 7 -8.32 1.02 -10.03
C HIS A 7 -7.45 0.15 -9.12
N MET A 8 -6.33 -0.31 -9.66
CA MET A 8 -5.41 -1.20 -8.95
C MET A 8 -3.95 -0.81 -9.21
N GLY A 9 -3.11 -0.94 -8.19
CA GLY A 9 -1.66 -0.74 -8.30
C GLY A 9 -0.94 -1.63 -7.30
N MET A 10 0.21 -2.18 -7.68
CA MET A 10 0.95 -3.13 -6.85
C MET A 10 2.45 -2.92 -6.95
N LEU A 11 3.07 -2.73 -5.78
CA LEU A 11 4.52 -2.69 -5.64
C LEU A 11 4.99 -3.90 -4.84
N ARG A 12 6.00 -4.60 -5.35
CA ARG A 12 6.75 -5.61 -4.59
C ARG A 12 8.09 -5.05 -4.14
N PHE A 13 8.51 -5.39 -2.92
CA PHE A 13 9.74 -4.88 -2.32
C PHE A 13 10.27 -5.85 -1.26
N ASP A 14 11.49 -5.59 -0.80
CA ASP A 14 12.04 -6.23 0.40
C ASP A 14 11.85 -5.29 1.58
N ALA A 15 11.09 -5.73 2.59
CA ALA A 15 10.78 -4.90 3.77
C ALA A 15 11.95 -4.85 4.77
N PHE A 16 12.81 -5.86 4.75
CA PHE A 16 13.93 -6.06 5.66
C PHE A 16 15.19 -6.37 4.86
N ASP A 17 16.34 -5.82 5.26
CA ASP A 17 17.61 -5.90 4.52
C ASP A 17 18.13 -7.35 4.38
N ASP A 18 17.70 -8.25 5.25
CA ASP A 18 18.14 -9.65 5.33
C ASP A 18 17.20 -10.64 4.62
N ILE A 19 16.15 -10.13 3.99
CA ILE A 19 15.19 -10.84 3.15
C ILE A 19 15.37 -10.35 1.71
N GLY A 20 15.53 -11.29 0.77
CA GLY A 20 15.56 -11.00 -0.66
C GLY A 20 14.41 -11.68 -1.41
N GLY A 21 14.18 -11.26 -2.65
CA GLY A 21 13.18 -11.87 -3.54
C GLY A 21 11.87 -11.09 -3.65
N HIS A 22 11.80 -9.89 -3.08
CA HIS A 22 10.67 -8.98 -3.12
C HIS A 22 9.38 -9.68 -2.68
N LEU A 23 9.44 -10.29 -1.50
CA LEU A 23 8.35 -11.09 -0.93
C LEU A 23 7.30 -10.23 -0.19
N SER A 24 7.66 -8.98 0.15
CA SER A 24 6.72 -7.98 0.66
C SER A 24 5.99 -7.29 -0.50
N PHE A 25 4.80 -6.76 -0.22
CA PHE A 25 4.04 -6.01 -1.21
C PHE A 25 3.19 -4.89 -0.61
N ALA A 26 2.85 -3.90 -1.44
CA ALA A 26 1.78 -2.94 -1.22
C ALA A 26 0.82 -2.99 -2.41
N LEU A 27 -0.48 -3.06 -2.14
CA LEU A 27 -1.55 -3.24 -3.12
C LEU A 27 -2.65 -2.22 -2.86
N ALA A 28 -2.89 -1.34 -3.81
CA ALA A 28 -4.00 -0.39 -3.80
C ALA A 28 -5.19 -1.00 -4.56
N LEU A 29 -6.37 -1.03 -3.93
CA LEU A 29 -7.63 -1.47 -4.52
C LEU A 29 -8.69 -0.40 -4.28
N LEU A 30 -9.09 0.32 -5.34
CA LEU A 30 -10.02 1.44 -5.25
C LEU A 30 -11.14 1.30 -6.29
N ASP A 31 -12.33 1.79 -5.92
CA ASP A 31 -13.41 2.04 -6.86
C ASP A 31 -13.20 3.34 -7.64
N ASP A 32 -14.08 3.62 -8.61
CA ASP A 32 -13.98 4.80 -9.47
C ASP A 32 -14.26 6.14 -8.74
N ALA A 33 -14.80 6.08 -7.52
CA ALA A 33 -14.93 7.23 -6.65
C ALA A 33 -13.66 7.44 -5.78
N GLY A 34 -12.62 6.62 -5.96
CA GLY A 34 -11.39 6.66 -5.18
C GLY A 34 -11.56 6.15 -3.75
N ASN A 35 -12.60 5.36 -3.47
CA ASN A 35 -12.78 4.73 -2.17
C ASN A 35 -12.24 3.31 -2.20
N GLY A 36 -11.56 2.90 -1.13
CA GLY A 36 -11.00 1.56 -1.05
C GLY A 36 -9.95 1.44 0.03
N ILE A 37 -8.94 0.61 -0.25
CA ILE A 37 -7.86 0.30 0.70
C ILE A 37 -6.51 0.23 0.01
N VAL A 38 -5.47 0.51 0.78
CA VAL A 38 -4.11 0.02 0.50
C VAL A 38 -3.81 -1.10 1.49
N LEU A 39 -3.52 -2.28 0.97
CA LEU A 39 -3.08 -3.46 1.72
C LEU A 39 -1.57 -3.60 1.59
N SER A 40 -0.85 -3.68 2.69
CA SER A 40 0.58 -3.97 2.70
C SER A 40 0.87 -5.25 3.46
N SER A 41 1.83 -6.02 2.95
CA SER A 41 2.35 -7.24 3.56
C SER A 41 3.86 -7.09 3.74
N LEU A 42 4.33 -7.23 4.97
CA LEU A 42 5.74 -7.21 5.32
C LEU A 42 6.16 -8.64 5.66
N HIS A 43 6.90 -9.27 4.75
CA HIS A 43 7.39 -10.63 4.91
C HIS A 43 8.74 -10.61 5.63
N GLY A 44 8.77 -11.11 6.87
CA GLY A 44 9.99 -11.36 7.63
C GLY A 44 10.32 -12.86 7.71
N ARG A 45 11.47 -13.21 8.31
CA ARG A 45 11.94 -14.61 8.40
C ARG A 45 10.98 -15.55 9.12
N GLN A 46 10.34 -15.05 10.17
CA GLN A 46 9.53 -15.87 11.09
C GLN A 46 8.03 -15.63 10.92
N GLU A 47 7.64 -14.45 10.45
CA GLU A 47 6.25 -14.06 10.35
C GLU A 47 6.02 -13.09 9.19
N THR A 48 4.76 -13.00 8.78
CA THR A 48 4.29 -12.00 7.83
C THR A 48 3.24 -11.15 8.52
N ARG A 49 3.43 -9.84 8.49
CA ARG A 49 2.46 -8.87 9.02
C ARG A 49 1.72 -8.22 7.87
N MET A 50 0.41 -8.07 8.01
CA MET A 50 -0.42 -7.39 7.02
C MET A 50 -1.14 -6.20 7.64
N TYR A 51 -1.21 -5.10 6.90
CA TYR A 51 -1.89 -3.88 7.29
C TYR A 51 -2.83 -3.43 6.19
N ALA A 52 -4.01 -2.95 6.56
CA ALA A 52 -4.97 -2.35 5.64
C ALA A 52 -5.25 -0.91 6.06
N LYS A 53 -5.00 0.03 5.15
CA LYS A 53 -5.19 1.47 5.38
C LYS A 53 -6.31 1.97 4.47
N PRO A 54 -7.38 2.57 5.02
CA PRO A 54 -8.51 3.04 4.21
C PRO A 54 -8.11 4.27 3.39
N ILE A 55 -8.62 4.29 2.15
CA ILE A 55 -8.54 5.42 1.24
C ILE A 55 -9.97 5.91 0.98
N ARG A 56 -10.19 7.22 1.12
CA ARG A 56 -11.46 7.88 0.86
C ARG A 56 -11.25 9.00 -0.14
N GLU A 57 -11.97 8.96 -1.25
CA GLU A 57 -11.85 9.94 -2.34
C GLU A 57 -10.39 10.16 -2.81
N GLY A 58 -9.63 9.07 -2.93
CA GLY A 58 -8.22 9.08 -3.33
C GLY A 58 -7.25 9.55 -2.25
N LYS A 59 -7.74 9.88 -1.04
CA LYS A 59 -6.93 10.39 0.06
C LYS A 59 -6.81 9.37 1.18
N PRO A 60 -5.59 9.09 1.68
CA PRO A 60 -5.43 8.20 2.81
C PRO A 60 -5.92 8.85 4.10
N GLU A 61 -6.71 8.11 4.90
CA GLU A 61 -7.16 8.59 6.22
C GLU A 61 -6.06 8.49 7.29
N VAL A 62 -5.06 7.64 7.03
CA VAL A 62 -3.91 7.41 7.90
C VAL A 62 -2.60 7.53 7.10
N PRO A 63 -1.47 7.90 7.74
CA PRO A 63 -0.19 7.99 7.06
C PRO A 63 0.22 6.73 6.28
N LEU A 64 0.60 6.91 5.02
CA LEU A 64 1.13 5.83 4.16
C LEU A 64 2.67 5.81 4.17
N THR A 65 3.24 4.63 3.96
CA THR A 65 4.68 4.44 3.65
C THR A 65 4.99 4.89 2.22
N VAL A 66 6.27 4.89 1.85
CA VAL A 66 6.68 5.18 0.46
C VAL A 66 6.13 4.13 -0.50
N GLU A 67 6.20 2.86 -0.13
CA GLU A 67 5.75 1.71 -0.91
C GLU A 67 4.23 1.74 -1.13
N GLU A 68 3.48 2.06 -0.08
CA GLU A 68 2.03 2.22 -0.13
C GLU A 68 1.59 3.40 -1.00
N VAL A 69 2.30 4.54 -0.92
CA VAL A 69 2.05 5.68 -1.81
C VAL A 69 2.36 5.33 -3.26
N GLN A 70 3.43 4.57 -3.53
CA GLN A 70 3.74 4.13 -4.88
C GLN A 70 2.66 3.20 -5.44
N ALA A 71 2.14 2.26 -4.64
CA ALA A 71 1.02 1.42 -5.06
C ALA A 71 -0.23 2.26 -5.36
N LEU A 72 -0.54 3.26 -4.53
CA LEU A 72 -1.68 4.17 -4.75
C LEU A 72 -1.51 5.02 -6.03
N ARG A 73 -0.29 5.49 -6.31
CA ARG A 73 0.04 6.20 -7.56
C ARG A 73 -0.11 5.32 -8.79
N GLN A 74 0.30 4.05 -8.72
CA GLN A 74 0.08 3.10 -9.80
C GLN A 74 -1.41 2.84 -10.06
N ALA A 75 -2.25 2.93 -9.02
CA ALA A 75 -3.70 2.91 -9.17
C ALA A 75 -4.28 4.24 -9.70
N GLY A 76 -3.46 5.24 -10.03
CA GLY A 76 -3.90 6.51 -10.59
C GLY A 76 -4.21 7.62 -9.58
N PHE A 77 -3.85 7.45 -8.31
CA PHE A 77 -4.14 8.42 -7.25
C PHE A 77 -2.87 8.99 -6.63
N GLU A 78 -2.79 10.32 -6.52
CA GLU A 78 -1.63 10.99 -5.93
C GLU A 78 -1.72 11.07 -4.40
N ALA A 79 -0.61 10.77 -3.74
CA ALA A 79 -0.47 10.93 -2.30
C ALA A 79 0.97 11.34 -1.94
N VAL A 80 1.14 11.90 -0.74
CA VAL A 80 2.45 12.27 -0.20
C VAL A 80 2.84 11.26 0.87
N PRO A 81 4.03 10.65 0.80
CA PRO A 81 4.47 9.69 1.81
C PRO A 81 4.69 10.38 3.13
N SER A 82 4.36 9.69 4.22
CA SER A 82 4.58 10.23 5.55
C SER A 82 6.06 10.18 5.91
N ARG A 83 6.57 11.27 6.53
CA ARG A 83 7.98 11.34 6.98
C ARG A 83 8.29 10.44 8.17
N LEU A 84 7.27 9.90 8.83
CA LEU A 84 7.37 9.19 10.10
C LEU A 84 7.22 7.68 9.98
N VAL A 85 6.62 7.17 8.89
CA VAL A 85 6.43 5.73 8.70
C VAL A 85 7.55 5.20 7.79
N ARG A 86 8.75 5.06 8.35
CA ARG A 86 9.70 4.10 7.78
C ARG A 86 9.14 2.73 8.15
N SER A 87 8.79 1.94 7.13
CA SER A 87 8.40 0.53 7.28
C SER A 87 9.36 -0.13 8.25
N ASP A 88 8.83 -0.57 9.40
CA ASP A 88 9.52 -1.16 10.55
C ASP A 88 10.78 -1.95 10.15
N ARG A 89 11.95 -1.30 10.16
CA ARG A 89 13.23 -2.03 10.06
C ARG A 89 13.50 -2.80 11.35
#